data_AF-A0A7Y6F3E2-F1
#
_entry.id   AF-A0A7Y6F3E2-F1
#
_cell.length_a   1.000
_cell.length_b   1.000
_cell.length_c   1.000
_cell.angle_alpha   90.00
_cell.angle_beta   90.00
_cell.angle_gamma   90.00
#
_symmetry.space_group_name_H-M   'P 1'
#
loop_
_entity.id
_entity.type
_entity.pdbx_description
1 polymer ?
#
loop_
_entity_poly.entity_id
_entity_poly.type
_entity_poly.pdbx_seq_one_letter_code
_entity_poly.pdbx_strand_id
1 'polypeptide(L)'
;MPQEKDVATEDHVRCAVVALTTVFESLGAEHQALVAEAEKTSVSERRGTVTRMYEEIAQTARTVSSSIIELATVRGLRDLDIRQQFSMDAEGCDYSPLVILTSPSEVLHDIANYLAEAAETLGRAYKPTKKYPGLAVARCPRQMKLVFSSLRAALDAVCTDLSTHDPEVTEDHTSTRRLLTELEDRVCPTIPSQSAGPSAEEVVTAIRANPAVARAAAAALARLGGSRPAALGTASL
;
A
#
# COMPACT_ATOMS: atom_id res chain seq x y z
N MET A 1 -34.51 17.90 22.49
CA MET A 1 -34.28 16.53 22.00
C MET A 1 -32.92 16.50 21.30
N PRO A 2 -31.85 16.04 21.94
CA PRO A 2 -30.54 15.94 21.28
C PRO A 2 -30.01 14.48 21.25
N GLN A 3 -28.94 14.24 20.48
CA GLN A 3 -27.99 13.09 20.59
C GLN A 3 -28.17 11.80 19.76
N GLU A 4 -28.65 11.84 18.52
CA GLU A 4 -28.41 10.70 17.59
C GLU A 4 -27.48 11.03 16.41
N LYS A 5 -27.22 12.31 16.13
CA LYS A 5 -26.36 12.71 15.00
C LYS A 5 -24.86 12.78 15.32
N ASP A 6 -24.45 13.01 16.57
CA ASP A 6 -23.04 13.20 16.93
C ASP A 6 -22.23 11.90 17.02
N VAL A 7 -22.88 10.78 17.38
CA VAL A 7 -22.19 9.51 17.64
C VAL A 7 -21.70 8.84 16.34
N ALA A 8 -22.38 9.08 15.21
CA ALA A 8 -22.01 8.48 13.93
C ALA A 8 -20.75 9.10 13.32
N THR A 9 -20.61 10.43 13.39
CA THR A 9 -19.43 11.21 12.98
C THR A 9 -18.20 10.86 13.83
N GLU A 10 -18.39 10.57 15.12
CA GLU A 10 -17.29 10.18 16.00
C GLU A 10 -16.59 8.87 15.59
N ASP A 11 -17.26 7.97 14.87
CA ASP A 11 -16.68 6.67 14.52
C ASP A 11 -15.83 6.70 13.24
N HIS A 12 -16.08 7.65 12.33
CA HIS A 12 -15.39 7.69 11.04
C HIS A 12 -13.91 8.05 11.16
N VAL A 13 -13.57 9.03 12.00
CA VAL A 13 -12.17 9.39 12.30
C VAL A 13 -11.42 8.20 12.89
N ARG A 14 -12.06 7.46 13.81
CA ARG A 14 -11.48 6.26 14.40
C ARG A 14 -11.26 5.16 13.36
N CYS A 15 -12.25 4.92 12.49
CA CYS A 15 -12.12 3.98 11.38
C CYS A 15 -10.97 4.34 10.45
N ALA A 16 -10.83 5.62 10.10
CA ALA A 16 -9.73 6.11 9.27
C ALA A 16 -8.37 5.86 9.93
N VAL A 17 -8.21 6.17 11.22
CA VAL A 17 -6.96 5.94 11.96
C VAL A 17 -6.59 4.46 11.98
N VAL A 18 -7.54 3.56 12.25
CA VAL A 18 -7.29 2.10 12.25
C VAL A 18 -6.85 1.62 10.87
N ALA A 19 -7.51 2.10 9.82
CA ALA A 19 -7.16 1.75 8.45
C ALA A 19 -5.77 2.28 8.07
N LEU A 20 -5.44 3.53 8.37
CA LEU A 20 -4.11 4.10 8.10
C LEU A 20 -3.00 3.45 8.92
N THR A 21 -3.28 3.03 10.15
CA THR A 21 -2.33 2.24 10.95
C THR A 21 -2.02 0.92 10.26
N THR A 22 -3.04 0.25 9.71
CA THR A 22 -2.87 -0.97 8.92
C THR A 22 -2.02 -0.73 7.68
N VAL A 23 -2.22 0.40 6.99
CA VAL A 23 -1.37 0.82 5.85
C VAL A 23 0.09 0.97 6.30
N PHE A 24 0.32 1.75 7.35
CA PHE A 24 1.67 2.04 7.86
C PHE A 24 2.44 0.76 8.24
N GLU A 25 1.80 -0.15 8.98
CA GLU A 25 2.37 -1.43 9.37
C GLU A 25 2.65 -2.34 8.16
N SER A 26 1.81 -2.30 7.15
CA SER A 26 1.91 -3.16 5.96
C SER A 26 2.99 -2.71 4.97
N LEU A 27 3.31 -1.41 4.90
CA LEU A 27 4.31 -0.86 3.97
C LEU A 27 5.74 -1.35 4.27
N GLY A 28 6.05 -1.66 5.53
CA GLY A 28 7.40 -2.03 5.97
C GLY A 28 7.96 -3.26 5.25
N ALA A 29 7.12 -4.29 5.06
CA ALA A 29 7.53 -5.53 4.38
C ALA A 29 7.89 -5.30 2.91
N GLU A 30 7.07 -4.52 2.19
CA GLU A 30 7.32 -4.18 0.78
C GLU A 30 8.59 -3.33 0.64
N HIS A 31 8.74 -2.31 1.49
CA HIS A 31 9.93 -1.46 1.50
C HIS A 31 11.21 -2.29 1.69
N GLN A 32 11.22 -3.18 2.70
CA GLN A 32 12.37 -4.04 2.97
C GLN A 32 12.69 -4.97 1.79
N ALA A 33 11.67 -5.54 1.15
CA ALA A 33 11.86 -6.40 -0.01
C ALA A 33 12.47 -5.65 -1.21
N LEU A 34 12.03 -4.41 -1.46
CA LEU A 34 12.56 -3.56 -2.52
C LEU A 34 14.01 -3.12 -2.23
N VAL A 35 14.34 -2.76 -0.98
CA VAL A 35 15.71 -2.44 -0.57
C VAL A 35 16.64 -3.64 -0.82
N ALA A 36 16.25 -4.83 -0.36
CA ALA A 36 17.03 -6.05 -0.56
C ALA A 36 17.21 -6.41 -2.05
N GLU A 37 16.21 -6.10 -2.89
CA GLU A 37 16.33 -6.28 -4.33
C GLU A 37 17.27 -5.26 -4.98
N ALA A 38 17.22 -4.00 -4.55
CA ALA A 38 18.10 -2.96 -5.07
C ALA A 38 19.57 -3.30 -4.78
N GLU A 39 19.88 -3.78 -3.57
CA GLU A 39 21.22 -4.23 -3.17
C GLU A 39 21.75 -5.38 -4.04
N LYS A 40 20.88 -6.33 -4.40
CA LYS A 40 21.23 -7.50 -5.23
C LYS A 40 21.27 -7.18 -6.73
N THR A 41 20.81 -6.01 -7.14
CA THR A 41 20.70 -5.65 -8.56
C THR A 41 22.01 -5.00 -9.05
N SER A 42 22.74 -5.71 -9.90
CA SER A 42 23.98 -5.21 -10.52
C SER A 42 23.75 -4.21 -11.66
N VAL A 43 22.63 -4.35 -12.39
CA VAL A 43 22.29 -3.48 -13.53
C VAL A 43 21.83 -2.11 -13.02
N SER A 44 22.65 -1.08 -13.27
CA SER A 44 22.44 0.28 -12.72
C SER A 44 21.05 0.85 -13.01
N GLU A 45 20.55 0.73 -14.24
CA GLU A 45 19.23 1.27 -14.62
C GLU A 45 18.07 0.54 -13.91
N ARG A 46 18.16 -0.79 -13.80
CA ARG A 46 17.19 -1.61 -13.07
C ARG A 46 17.21 -1.26 -11.59
N ARG A 47 18.41 -1.15 -11.01
CA ARG A 47 18.60 -0.75 -9.61
C ARG A 47 18.01 0.62 -9.35
N GLY A 48 18.27 1.63 -10.19
CA GLY A 48 17.68 2.96 -10.07
C GLY A 48 16.14 2.94 -10.12
N THR A 49 15.55 2.05 -10.91
CA THR A 49 14.09 1.86 -10.93
C THR A 49 13.58 1.32 -9.60
N VAL A 50 14.23 0.30 -9.04
CA VAL A 50 13.87 -0.28 -7.73
C VAL A 50 14.13 0.71 -6.59
N THR A 51 15.19 1.51 -6.67
CA THR A 51 15.49 2.58 -5.72
C THR A 51 14.35 3.58 -5.63
N ARG A 52 13.94 4.12 -6.77
CA ARG A 52 12.80 5.02 -6.85
C ARG A 52 11.53 4.36 -6.29
N MET A 53 11.32 3.07 -6.50
CA MET A 53 10.17 2.37 -5.94
C MET A 53 10.17 2.41 -4.40
N TYR A 54 11.25 2.01 -3.74
CA TYR A 54 11.26 2.02 -2.27
C TYR A 54 11.24 3.44 -1.70
N GLU A 55 11.81 4.43 -2.38
CA GLU A 55 11.74 5.83 -1.98
C GLU A 55 10.30 6.35 -1.99
N GLU A 56 9.52 6.00 -3.00
CA GLU A 56 8.09 6.34 -3.09
C GLU A 56 7.28 5.59 -2.01
N ILE A 57 7.59 4.31 -1.73
CA ILE A 57 6.97 3.59 -0.58
C ILE A 57 7.27 4.30 0.75
N ALA A 58 8.51 4.75 0.95
CA ALA A 58 8.89 5.50 2.15
C ALA A 58 8.19 6.87 2.22
N GLN A 59 7.99 7.54 1.09
CA GLN A 59 7.21 8.78 1.03
C GLN A 59 5.74 8.54 1.40
N THR A 60 5.11 7.50 0.85
CA THR A 60 3.75 7.11 1.22
C THR A 60 3.66 6.86 2.74
N ALA A 61 4.62 6.15 3.33
CA ALA A 61 4.63 5.90 4.77
C ALA A 61 4.71 7.20 5.60
N ARG A 62 5.50 8.19 5.15
CA ARG A 62 5.57 9.52 5.79
C ARG A 62 4.22 10.24 5.72
N THR A 63 3.62 10.31 4.53
CA THR A 63 2.31 10.96 4.34
C THR A 63 1.25 10.31 5.22
N VAL A 64 1.17 8.98 5.23
CA VAL A 64 0.23 8.23 6.08
C VAL A 64 0.47 8.50 7.57
N SER A 65 1.73 8.54 8.01
CA SER A 65 2.07 8.87 9.39
C SER A 65 1.60 10.28 9.78
N SER A 66 1.78 11.27 8.92
CA SER A 66 1.29 12.64 9.16
C SER A 66 -0.24 12.67 9.24
N SER A 67 -0.93 12.00 8.32
CA SER A 67 -2.40 11.92 8.33
C SER A 67 -2.95 11.27 9.61
N ILE A 68 -2.27 10.26 10.17
CA ILE A 68 -2.67 9.66 11.46
C ILE A 68 -2.58 10.69 12.59
N ILE A 69 -1.50 11.48 12.64
CA ILE A 69 -1.31 12.50 13.67
C ILE A 69 -2.38 13.59 13.54
N GLU A 70 -2.69 14.01 12.33
CA GLU A 70 -3.72 15.02 12.09
C GLU A 70 -5.13 14.52 12.41
N LEU A 71 -5.45 13.26 12.10
CA LEU A 71 -6.71 12.65 12.53
C LEU A 71 -6.81 12.58 14.06
N ALA A 72 -5.70 12.34 14.76
CA ALA A 72 -5.68 12.41 16.22
C ALA A 72 -5.93 13.83 16.73
N THR A 73 -5.39 14.85 16.05
CA THR A 73 -5.70 16.27 16.32
C THR A 73 -7.19 16.57 16.09
N VAL A 74 -7.77 16.15 14.96
CA VAL A 74 -9.21 16.28 14.67
C VAL A 74 -10.04 15.66 15.80
N ARG A 75 -9.68 14.45 16.24
CA ARG A 75 -10.36 13.77 17.34
C ARG A 75 -10.26 14.58 18.64
N GLY A 76 -9.06 15.05 19.00
CA GLY A 76 -8.85 15.82 20.22
C GLY A 76 -9.59 17.17 20.21
N LEU A 77 -9.62 17.87 19.07
CA LEU A 77 -10.38 19.11 18.91
C LEU A 77 -11.88 18.85 19.11
N ARG A 78 -12.42 17.78 18.50
CA ARG A 78 -13.83 17.39 18.66
C ARG A 78 -14.17 17.01 20.09
N ASP A 79 -13.33 16.19 20.74
CA ASP A 79 -13.55 15.75 22.13
C ASP A 79 -13.53 16.94 23.12
N LEU A 80 -12.87 18.05 22.76
CA LEU A 80 -12.83 19.30 23.52
C LEU A 80 -13.89 20.34 23.08
N ASP A 81 -14.78 19.99 22.13
CA ASP A 81 -15.74 20.89 21.46
C ASP A 81 -15.08 22.15 20.85
N ILE A 82 -13.85 22.01 20.36
CA ILE A 82 -13.13 23.04 19.62
C ILE A 82 -13.42 22.82 18.13
N ARG A 83 -14.17 23.77 17.54
CA ARG A 83 -14.48 23.77 16.10
C ARG A 83 -13.53 24.71 15.38
N GLN A 84 -13.90 25.98 15.27
CA GLN A 84 -13.06 27.04 14.73
C GLN A 84 -13.23 28.22 15.68
N GLN A 85 -12.12 28.80 16.13
CA GLN A 85 -12.17 29.92 17.06
C GLN A 85 -11.27 31.05 16.57
N PHE A 86 -11.83 32.24 16.56
CA PHE A 86 -11.11 33.47 16.29
C PHE A 86 -10.59 34.04 17.60
N SER A 87 -9.47 34.75 17.53
CA SER A 87 -9.11 35.68 18.61
C SER A 87 -10.17 36.79 18.66
N MET A 88 -10.38 37.39 19.82
CA MET A 88 -11.36 38.47 19.99
C MET A 88 -10.66 39.83 20.02
N ASP A 89 -11.28 40.86 19.45
CA ASP A 89 -10.85 42.25 19.62
C ASP A 89 -11.31 42.84 20.97
N ALA A 90 -11.03 44.13 21.19
CA ALA A 90 -11.37 44.81 22.45
C ALA A 90 -12.90 44.95 22.64
N GLU A 91 -13.65 44.88 21.55
CA GLU A 91 -15.11 44.96 21.50
C GLU A 91 -15.78 43.59 21.64
N GLY A 92 -14.99 42.51 21.64
CA GLY A 92 -15.48 41.13 21.71
C GLY A 92 -16.01 40.63 20.37
N CYS A 93 -15.53 41.15 19.24
CA CYS A 93 -15.78 40.62 17.91
C CYS A 93 -14.62 39.74 17.43
N ASP A 94 -14.90 38.85 16.47
CA ASP A 94 -13.88 38.03 15.83
C ASP A 94 -12.80 38.90 15.16
N TYR A 95 -11.55 38.66 15.55
CA TYR A 95 -10.38 39.38 15.06
C TYR A 95 -9.59 38.52 14.08
N SER A 96 -10.02 38.58 12.81
CA SER A 96 -9.44 37.82 11.68
C SER A 96 -7.99 38.13 11.27
N PRO A 97 -7.35 39.26 11.64
CA PRO A 97 -5.93 39.47 11.32
C PRO A 97 -4.96 38.53 12.06
N LEU A 98 -5.41 37.86 13.12
CA LEU A 98 -4.62 36.85 13.84
C LEU A 98 -4.94 35.44 13.35
N VAL A 99 -4.04 34.51 13.66
CA VAL A 99 -4.24 33.08 13.36
C VAL A 99 -5.48 32.55 14.05
N ILE A 100 -6.25 31.74 13.33
CA ILE A 100 -7.42 31.05 13.84
C ILE A 100 -7.01 29.70 14.45
N LEU A 101 -7.76 29.24 15.45
CA LEU A 101 -7.71 27.82 15.80
C LEU A 101 -8.34 27.02 14.65
N THR A 102 -7.60 26.02 14.17
CA THR A 102 -7.94 25.24 12.99
C THR A 102 -9.28 24.51 13.14
N SER A 103 -10.05 24.49 12.05
CA SER A 103 -11.30 23.73 11.97
C SER A 103 -11.05 22.23 11.76
N PRO A 104 -11.66 21.32 12.54
CA PRO A 104 -11.66 19.88 12.26
C PRO A 104 -12.04 19.53 10.82
N SER A 105 -12.97 20.29 10.20
CA SER A 105 -13.38 20.08 8.82
C SER A 105 -12.27 20.46 7.83
N GLU A 106 -11.57 21.58 8.05
CA GLU A 106 -10.43 21.99 7.21
C GLU A 106 -9.31 20.92 7.26
N VAL A 107 -8.97 20.44 8.46
CA VAL A 107 -7.97 19.37 8.61
C VAL A 107 -8.41 18.09 7.90
N LEU A 108 -9.70 17.75 7.93
CA LEU A 108 -10.19 16.58 7.20
C LEU A 108 -10.09 16.73 5.68
N HIS A 109 -10.31 17.92 5.13
CA HIS A 109 -10.05 18.19 3.71
C HIS A 109 -8.57 18.01 3.38
N ASP A 110 -7.67 18.54 4.22
CA ASP A 110 -6.22 18.35 4.04
C ASP A 110 -5.85 16.87 4.10
N ILE A 111 -6.40 16.11 5.04
CA ILE A 111 -6.21 14.67 5.13
C ILE A 111 -6.68 13.97 3.85
N ALA A 112 -7.87 14.29 3.33
CA ALA A 112 -8.38 13.70 2.10
C ALA A 112 -7.42 13.95 0.91
N ASN A 113 -6.84 15.15 0.83
CA ASN A 113 -5.79 15.48 -0.13
C ASN A 113 -4.50 14.67 0.09
N TYR A 114 -4.08 14.48 1.35
CA TYR A 114 -2.92 13.65 1.68
C TYR A 114 -3.13 12.17 1.34
N LEU A 115 -4.35 11.65 1.48
CA LEU A 115 -4.70 10.29 1.04
C LEU A 115 -4.65 10.16 -0.48
N ALA A 116 -5.08 11.19 -1.21
CA ALA A 116 -4.93 11.25 -2.66
C ALA A 116 -3.46 11.31 -3.07
N GLU A 117 -2.64 12.13 -2.43
CA GLU A 117 -1.19 12.20 -2.66
C GLU A 117 -0.51 10.85 -2.37
N ALA A 118 -0.90 10.16 -1.29
CA ALA A 118 -0.40 8.84 -0.95
C ALA A 118 -0.72 7.82 -2.06
N ALA A 119 -1.95 7.84 -2.59
CA ALA A 119 -2.36 6.99 -3.70
C ALA A 119 -1.57 7.28 -4.99
N GLU A 120 -1.36 8.55 -5.33
CA GLU A 120 -0.55 8.95 -6.47
C GLU A 120 0.90 8.53 -6.34
N THR A 121 1.45 8.64 -5.13
CA THR A 121 2.82 8.22 -4.79
C THR A 121 3.01 6.72 -4.99
N LEU A 122 2.05 5.91 -4.53
CA LEU A 122 2.01 4.48 -4.84
C LEU A 122 1.87 4.21 -6.36
N GLY A 123 1.06 5.02 -7.05
CA GLY A 123 0.92 4.98 -8.49
C GLY A 123 2.23 5.23 -9.23
N ARG A 124 3.03 6.20 -8.77
CA ARG A 124 4.37 6.45 -9.28
C ARG A 124 5.29 5.29 -8.98
N ALA A 125 5.32 4.76 -7.75
CA ALA A 125 6.15 3.63 -7.36
C ALA A 125 6.00 2.49 -8.40
N TYR A 126 4.78 2.07 -8.66
CA TYR A 126 4.48 0.97 -9.59
C TYR A 126 4.19 1.41 -11.02
N LYS A 127 4.62 2.59 -11.47
CA LYS A 127 4.47 2.97 -12.89
C LYS A 127 5.34 2.05 -13.77
N PRO A 128 4.77 1.32 -14.74
CA PRO A 128 5.54 0.46 -15.62
C PRO A 128 6.55 1.29 -16.44
N THR A 129 7.79 0.83 -16.47
CA THR A 129 8.82 1.45 -17.31
C THR A 129 8.91 0.73 -18.64
N LYS A 130 9.36 1.42 -19.69
CA LYS A 130 9.57 0.82 -21.01
C LYS A 130 10.61 -0.30 -20.98
N LYS A 131 11.67 -0.14 -20.18
CA LYS A 131 12.80 -1.09 -20.10
C LYS A 131 12.54 -2.27 -19.17
N TYR A 132 11.80 -2.05 -18.07
CA TYR A 132 11.56 -3.05 -17.04
C TYR A 132 10.08 -3.05 -16.59
N PRO A 133 9.14 -3.39 -17.49
CA PRO A 133 7.71 -3.38 -17.16
C PRO A 133 7.36 -4.37 -16.05
N GLY A 134 8.07 -5.50 -15.97
CA GLY A 134 7.88 -6.52 -14.93
C GLY A 134 8.27 -6.11 -13.52
N LEU A 135 8.83 -4.90 -13.30
CA LEU A 135 9.06 -4.39 -11.95
C LEU A 135 7.80 -3.82 -11.30
N ALA A 136 6.78 -3.49 -12.08
CA ALA A 136 5.53 -2.86 -11.63
C ALA A 136 4.56 -3.82 -10.90
N VAL A 137 5.09 -4.65 -10.02
CA VAL A 137 4.38 -5.64 -9.21
C VAL A 137 4.93 -5.63 -7.78
N ALA A 138 4.08 -5.88 -6.79
CA ALA A 138 4.48 -5.94 -5.40
C ALA A 138 5.41 -7.13 -5.14
N ARG A 139 6.37 -6.95 -4.22
CA ARG A 139 7.19 -8.05 -3.71
C ARG A 139 6.52 -8.77 -2.54
N CYS A 140 5.62 -8.08 -1.86
CA CYS A 140 4.76 -8.56 -0.79
C CYS A 140 3.29 -8.34 -1.19
N PRO A 141 2.72 -9.11 -2.15
CA PRO A 141 1.38 -8.84 -2.68
C PRO A 141 0.26 -8.86 -1.64
N ARG A 142 0.37 -9.71 -0.60
CA ARG A 142 -0.64 -9.76 0.47
C ARG A 142 -0.66 -8.46 1.29
N GLN A 143 0.52 -7.96 1.65
CA GLN A 143 0.67 -6.71 2.40
C GLN A 143 0.24 -5.52 1.54
N MET A 144 0.60 -5.51 0.26
CA MET A 144 0.18 -4.43 -0.64
C MET A 144 -1.33 -4.43 -0.90
N LYS A 145 -2.01 -5.60 -0.93
CA LYS A 145 -3.49 -5.63 -0.92
C LYS A 145 -4.08 -4.98 0.33
N LEU A 146 -3.49 -5.22 1.51
CA LEU A 146 -3.89 -4.53 2.74
C LEU A 146 -3.67 -3.02 2.61
N VAL A 147 -2.52 -2.58 2.11
CA VAL A 147 -2.24 -1.15 1.85
C VAL A 147 -3.34 -0.52 0.98
N PHE A 148 -3.64 -1.09 -0.19
CA PHE A 148 -4.63 -0.49 -1.11
C PHE A 148 -6.05 -0.52 -0.53
N SER A 149 -6.48 -1.65 0.05
CA SER A 149 -7.81 -1.78 0.63
C SER A 149 -8.01 -0.89 1.87
N SER A 150 -7.03 -0.82 2.76
CA SER A 150 -7.08 0.04 3.93
C SER A 150 -6.97 1.52 3.58
N LEU A 151 -6.19 1.90 2.56
CA LEU A 151 -6.14 3.30 2.11
C LEU A 151 -7.48 3.74 1.51
N ARG A 152 -8.17 2.86 0.77
CA ARG A 152 -9.56 3.12 0.32
C ARG A 152 -10.52 3.24 1.50
N ALA A 153 -10.43 2.35 2.48
CA ALA A 153 -11.30 2.42 3.67
C ALA A 153 -11.09 3.71 4.48
N ALA A 154 -9.83 4.16 4.61
CA ALA A 154 -9.52 5.44 5.23
C ALA A 154 -10.11 6.62 4.45
N LEU A 155 -9.97 6.62 3.12
CA LEU A 155 -10.54 7.64 2.26
C LEU A 155 -12.07 7.66 2.35
N ASP A 156 -12.73 6.51 2.25
CA ASP A 156 -14.19 6.40 2.37
C ASP A 156 -14.67 6.92 3.75
N ALA A 157 -13.96 6.60 4.83
CA ALA A 157 -14.29 7.08 6.17
C ALA A 157 -14.14 8.62 6.29
N VAL A 158 -13.02 9.18 5.81
CA VAL A 158 -12.79 10.64 5.83
C VAL A 158 -13.82 11.36 4.95
N CYS A 159 -14.08 10.88 3.74
CA CYS A 159 -15.08 11.48 2.85
C CYS A 159 -16.50 11.37 3.41
N THR A 160 -16.85 10.27 4.08
CA THR A 160 -18.16 10.14 4.74
C THR A 160 -18.33 11.19 5.83
N ASP A 161 -17.27 11.40 6.62
CA ASP A 161 -17.26 12.40 7.68
C ASP A 161 -17.38 13.83 7.13
N LEU A 162 -16.62 14.15 6.08
CA LEU A 162 -16.69 15.44 5.37
C LEU A 162 -18.04 15.68 4.70
N SER A 163 -18.65 14.65 4.12
CA SER A 163 -19.94 14.76 3.42
C SER A 163 -21.10 15.18 4.31
N THR A 164 -20.92 15.15 5.64
CA THR A 164 -21.91 15.71 6.58
C THR A 164 -22.00 17.24 6.50
N HIS A 165 -20.94 17.90 6.02
CA HIS A 165 -20.82 19.35 5.91
C HIS A 165 -20.68 19.83 4.46
N ASP A 166 -20.05 19.04 3.60
CA ASP A 166 -19.86 19.34 2.19
C ASP A 166 -20.12 18.09 1.32
N PRO A 167 -21.30 17.97 0.69
CA PRO A 167 -21.65 16.79 -0.09
C PRO A 167 -20.84 16.62 -1.38
N GLU A 168 -20.17 17.66 -1.87
CA GLU A 168 -19.40 17.61 -3.14
C GLU A 168 -18.09 16.82 -2.99
N VAL A 169 -17.57 16.70 -1.76
CA VAL A 169 -16.31 15.99 -1.43
C VAL A 169 -16.27 14.54 -1.93
N THR A 170 -17.40 13.84 -1.96
CA THR A 170 -17.43 12.44 -2.42
C THR A 170 -17.12 12.34 -3.93
N GLU A 171 -17.51 13.34 -4.73
CA GLU A 171 -17.24 13.36 -6.16
C GLU A 171 -15.75 13.59 -6.44
N ASP A 172 -15.13 14.52 -5.71
CA ASP A 172 -13.72 14.90 -5.84
C ASP A 172 -12.76 13.71 -5.69
N HIS A 173 -13.05 12.80 -4.76
CA HIS A 173 -12.18 11.67 -4.44
C HIS A 173 -12.56 10.35 -5.13
N THR A 174 -13.56 10.36 -6.01
CA THR A 174 -13.94 9.16 -6.79
C THR A 174 -12.80 8.69 -7.71
N SER A 175 -12.00 9.63 -8.23
CA SER A 175 -10.83 9.34 -9.06
C SER A 175 -9.73 8.60 -8.27
N THR A 176 -9.45 9.05 -7.05
CA THR A 176 -8.49 8.42 -6.12
C THR A 176 -8.90 7.00 -5.77
N ARG A 177 -10.18 6.78 -5.45
CA ARG A 177 -10.69 5.44 -5.15
C ARG A 177 -10.52 4.48 -6.33
N ARG A 178 -10.79 4.95 -7.55
CA ARG A 178 -10.59 4.18 -8.78
C ARG A 178 -9.12 3.83 -8.97
N LEU A 179 -8.22 4.81 -8.82
CA LEU A 179 -6.78 4.60 -8.92
C LEU A 179 -6.30 3.50 -7.96
N LEU A 180 -6.76 3.52 -6.71
CA LEU A 180 -6.37 2.50 -5.72
C LEU A 180 -6.83 1.08 -6.11
N THR A 181 -8.03 0.95 -6.66
CA THR A 181 -8.52 -0.34 -7.21
C THR A 181 -7.70 -0.80 -8.40
N GLU A 182 -7.46 0.07 -9.36
CA GLU A 182 -6.64 -0.25 -10.54
C GLU A 182 -5.20 -0.62 -10.16
N LEU A 183 -4.64 0.04 -9.15
CA LEU A 183 -3.33 -0.28 -8.62
C LEU A 183 -3.32 -1.65 -7.95
N GLU A 184 -4.31 -1.96 -7.11
CA GLU A 184 -4.37 -3.26 -6.45
C GLU A 184 -4.40 -4.41 -7.46
N ASP A 185 -5.30 -4.34 -8.45
CA ASP A 185 -5.47 -5.38 -9.46
C ASP A 185 -4.19 -5.60 -10.27
N ARG A 186 -3.50 -4.51 -10.61
CA ARG A 186 -2.30 -4.54 -11.44
C ARG A 186 -1.04 -4.96 -10.68
N VAL A 187 -0.90 -4.48 -9.44
CA VAL A 187 0.33 -4.60 -8.65
C VAL A 187 0.33 -5.88 -7.82
N CYS A 188 -0.84 -6.39 -7.44
CA CYS A 188 -0.97 -7.54 -6.55
C CYS A 188 -1.55 -8.76 -7.29
N PRO A 189 -0.78 -9.36 -8.24
CA PRO A 189 -1.28 -10.45 -9.05
C PRO A 189 -1.77 -11.57 -8.14
N THR A 190 -2.99 -12.03 -8.42
CA THR A 190 -3.54 -13.23 -7.80
C THR A 190 -2.77 -14.40 -8.37
N ILE A 191 -1.64 -14.75 -7.75
CA ILE A 191 -1.01 -16.05 -8.00
C ILE A 191 -2.09 -17.06 -7.56
N PRO A 192 -2.60 -17.94 -8.45
CA PRO A 192 -3.39 -19.06 -7.99
C PRO A 192 -2.54 -19.71 -6.93
N SER A 193 -3.03 -19.80 -5.70
CA SER A 193 -2.40 -20.62 -4.67
C SER A 193 -2.05 -21.91 -5.38
N GLN A 194 -0.75 -22.22 -5.50
CA GLN A 194 -0.35 -23.55 -5.90
C GLN A 194 -0.93 -24.41 -4.79
N SER A 195 -2.16 -24.92 -5.01
CA SER A 195 -2.75 -26.01 -4.25
C SER A 195 -1.62 -26.99 -4.10
N ALA A 196 -1.27 -27.30 -2.85
CA ALA A 196 -0.14 -28.14 -2.49
C ALA A 196 0.13 -29.13 -3.62
N GLY A 197 1.27 -28.94 -4.32
CA GLY A 197 1.66 -29.86 -5.38
C GLY A 197 1.54 -31.29 -4.86
N PRO A 198 1.33 -32.28 -5.75
CA PRO A 198 1.05 -33.64 -5.33
C PRO A 198 2.06 -34.06 -4.25
N SER A 199 1.54 -34.56 -3.13
CA SER A 199 2.36 -34.98 -2.00
C SER A 199 3.38 -36.01 -2.45
N ALA A 200 4.48 -36.17 -1.71
CA ALA A 200 5.49 -37.18 -2.03
C ALA A 200 4.88 -38.58 -2.21
N GLU A 201 3.81 -38.87 -1.46
CA GLU A 201 3.07 -40.13 -1.53
C GLU A 201 2.22 -40.26 -2.80
N GLU A 202 1.59 -39.18 -3.25
CA GLU A 202 0.85 -39.13 -4.54
C GLU A 202 1.82 -39.25 -5.73
N VAL A 203 2.98 -38.62 -5.66
CA VAL A 203 4.04 -38.74 -6.68
C VAL A 203 4.58 -40.17 -6.74
N VAL A 204 4.86 -40.80 -5.60
CA VAL A 204 5.32 -42.20 -5.54
C VAL A 204 4.26 -43.15 -6.07
N THR A 205 2.98 -42.92 -5.75
CA THR A 205 1.87 -43.73 -6.25
C THR A 205 1.72 -43.59 -7.76
N ALA A 206 1.81 -42.38 -8.32
CA ALA A 206 1.76 -42.13 -9.76
C ALA A 206 2.94 -42.77 -10.52
N ILE A 207 4.16 -42.74 -9.95
CA ILE A 207 5.34 -43.39 -10.52
C ILE A 207 5.19 -44.91 -10.54
N ARG A 208 4.62 -45.51 -9.48
CA ARG A 208 4.38 -46.97 -9.41
C ARG A 208 3.25 -47.42 -10.33
N ALA A 209 2.19 -46.61 -10.46
CA ALA A 209 1.03 -46.94 -11.27
C ALA A 209 1.27 -46.78 -12.79
N ASN A 210 2.25 -45.98 -13.20
CA ASN A 210 2.50 -45.71 -14.61
C ASN A 210 3.99 -45.79 -15.01
N PRO A 211 4.41 -46.85 -15.73
CA PRO A 211 5.80 -47.03 -16.19
C PRO A 211 6.30 -45.91 -17.13
N ALA A 212 5.41 -45.18 -17.80
CA ALA A 212 5.80 -44.06 -18.64
C ALA A 212 6.17 -42.82 -17.80
N VAL A 213 5.49 -42.61 -16.68
CA VAL A 213 5.81 -41.54 -15.71
C VAL A 213 7.14 -41.82 -15.03
N ALA A 214 7.42 -43.07 -14.66
CA ALA A 214 8.72 -43.48 -14.13
C ALA A 214 9.87 -43.20 -15.12
N ARG A 215 9.67 -43.52 -16.41
CA ARG A 215 10.66 -43.23 -17.48
C ARG A 215 10.87 -41.74 -17.70
N ALA A 216 9.79 -40.94 -17.69
CA ALA A 216 9.88 -39.49 -17.83
C ALA A 216 10.61 -38.85 -16.64
N ALA A 217 10.35 -39.30 -15.41
CA ALA A 217 11.03 -38.85 -14.21
C ALA A 217 12.53 -39.20 -14.23
N ALA A 218 12.88 -40.43 -14.61
CA ALA A 218 14.28 -40.84 -14.77
C ALA A 218 15.01 -40.01 -15.85
N ALA A 219 14.37 -39.73 -16.99
CA ALA A 219 14.94 -38.90 -18.05
C ALA A 219 15.09 -37.42 -17.64
N ALA A 220 14.25 -36.91 -16.73
CA ALA A 220 14.40 -35.57 -16.17
C ALA A 220 15.56 -35.50 -15.17
N LEU A 221 15.70 -36.50 -14.30
CA LEU A 221 16.81 -36.61 -13.35
C LEU A 221 18.17 -36.77 -14.06
N ALA A 222 18.23 -37.55 -15.14
CA ALA A 222 19.42 -37.70 -15.96
C ALA A 222 19.86 -36.38 -16.61
N ARG A 223 18.89 -35.52 -16.98
CA ARG A 223 19.17 -34.17 -17.53
C ARG A 223 19.70 -33.20 -16.46
N LEU A 224 19.26 -33.35 -15.20
CA LEU A 224 19.77 -32.57 -14.07
C LEU A 224 21.18 -33.02 -13.64
N GLY A 225 21.49 -34.32 -13.74
CA GLY A 225 22.83 -34.86 -13.45
C GLY A 225 23.88 -34.65 -14.54
N GLY A 226 23.47 -34.24 -15.75
CA GLY A 226 24.35 -34.03 -16.90
C GLY A 226 25.06 -32.66 -16.96
N SER A 227 24.66 -31.69 -16.13
CA SER A 227 25.29 -30.36 -16.05
C SER A 227 26.43 -30.33 -15.03
N ARG A 228 27.49 -31.11 -15.28
CA ARG A 228 28.79 -30.94 -14.61
C ARG A 228 29.78 -30.36 -15.64
N PRO A 229 30.30 -29.14 -15.48
CA PRO A 229 31.21 -28.56 -16.47
C PRO A 229 32.55 -29.30 -16.45
N ALA A 230 32.95 -29.80 -17.62
CA ALA A 230 34.32 -30.23 -17.87
C ALA A 230 35.22 -28.99 -17.96
N ALA A 231 36.12 -28.83 -16.98
CA ALA A 231 37.19 -27.85 -17.03
C ALA A 231 38.56 -28.57 -16.99
N LEU A 232 39.15 -28.64 -18.19
CA LEU A 232 40.57 -28.48 -18.56
C LEU A 232 41.68 -29.09 -17.67
N GLY A 233 42.52 -29.90 -18.33
CA GLY A 233 43.83 -30.29 -17.84
C GLY A 233 44.66 -31.01 -18.89
N THR A 234 44.84 -30.45 -20.09
CA THR A 234 45.96 -30.83 -20.97
C THR A 234 47.19 -30.04 -20.52
N ALA A 235 48.09 -30.69 -19.82
CA ALA A 235 49.45 -30.20 -19.62
C ALA A 235 50.39 -31.02 -20.52
N SER A 236 51.03 -30.33 -21.47
CA SER A 236 52.20 -30.80 -22.18
C SER A 236 53.33 -31.08 -21.20
N LEU A 237 54.05 -32.18 -21.42
CA LEU A 237 55.53 -32.26 -21.47
C LEU A 237 55.91 -33.47 -22.34
#